data_AF-A0A497KSZ4-F1
#
_entry.id   AF-A0A497KSZ4-F1
#
_cell.length_a   1.000
_cell.length_b   1.000
_cell.length_c   1.000
_cell.angle_alpha   90.00
_cell.angle_beta   90.00
_cell.angle_gamma   90.00
#
_symmetry.space_group_name_H-M   'P 1'
#
loop_
_entity.id
_entity.type
_entity.pdbx_description
1 polymer ?
#
loop_
_entity_poly.entity_id
_entity_poly.type
_entity_poly.pdbx_seq_one_letter_code
_entity_poly.pdbx_strand_id
1 'polypeptide(L)'
;MQIETLSQVQLPTNCSFVKLEKFRVVKNMRFFYVNLDRCVGCHACEVACRQENSIPMDEWWIKVLETKPEKIGEKTVFYFIPTVNEKCTLCKHLTEKNLNPACVASCPTKALTYSNLTQLTKDILEKKPISILKISQ
;
A
#
# COMPACT_ATOMS: atom_id res chain seq x y z
N MET A 1 -19.74 11.64 23.04
CA MET A 1 -19.09 12.87 22.54
C MET A 1 -17.94 13.20 23.47
N GLN A 2 -16.74 12.69 23.19
CA GLN A 2 -15.50 13.10 23.85
C GLN A 2 -14.45 13.21 22.76
N ILE A 3 -14.05 14.46 22.49
CA ILE A 3 -13.02 14.88 21.55
C ILE A 3 -11.77 15.02 22.40
N GLU A 4 -10.84 14.09 22.30
CA GLU A 4 -9.51 14.26 22.89
C GLU A 4 -8.55 14.67 21.77
N THR A 5 -8.18 15.95 21.80
CA THR A 5 -7.15 16.56 20.97
C THR A 5 -5.78 16.05 21.40
N LEU A 6 -5.30 14.97 20.79
CA LEU A 6 -3.88 14.62 20.87
C LEU A 6 -3.12 15.44 19.84
N SER A 7 -2.56 16.52 20.37
CA SER A 7 -1.70 17.52 19.75
C SER A 7 -0.48 16.94 19.03
N GLN A 8 -0.37 17.35 17.77
CA GLN A 8 0.88 17.65 17.05
C GLN A 8 1.79 16.47 16.66
N VAL A 9 1.60 16.00 15.41
CA VAL A 9 2.70 15.44 14.61
C VAL A 9 3.29 16.59 13.79
N GLN A 10 4.50 17.02 14.12
CA GLN A 10 5.17 18.11 13.42
C GLN A 10 5.72 17.61 12.07
N LEU A 11 5.11 18.06 10.98
CA LEU A 11 5.56 17.78 9.61
C LEU A 11 6.67 18.77 9.23
N PRO A 12 7.72 18.34 8.49
CA PRO A 12 8.84 19.21 8.11
C PRO A 12 8.38 20.41 7.28
N THR A 13 8.96 21.56 7.62
CA THR A 13 8.50 22.95 7.42
C THR A 13 8.50 23.49 6.00
N ASN A 14 8.56 22.64 4.97
CA ASN A 14 8.66 23.12 3.57
C ASN A 14 7.60 22.54 2.62
N CYS A 15 6.45 22.12 3.15
CA CYS A 15 5.28 21.82 2.34
C CYS A 15 4.29 22.98 2.53
N SER A 16 4.14 23.82 1.50
CA SER A 16 3.20 24.94 1.53
C SER A 16 1.79 24.47 1.89
N PHE A 17 1.17 25.20 2.81
CA PHE A 17 -0.13 24.95 3.43
C PHE A 17 -1.20 24.42 2.45
N VAL A 18 -1.40 23.10 2.43
CA VAL A 18 -2.70 22.55 2.04
C VAL A 18 -3.57 22.63 3.29
N LYS A 19 -4.62 23.46 3.25
CA LYS A 19 -5.58 23.61 4.34
C LYS A 19 -6.28 22.27 4.60
N LEU A 20 -5.78 21.50 5.57
CA LEU A 20 -6.33 20.20 6.01
C LEU A 20 -7.58 20.36 6.90
N GLU A 21 -8.38 21.42 6.72
CA GLU A 21 -9.56 21.71 7.56
C GLU A 21 -10.77 20.79 7.26
N LYS A 22 -10.70 19.96 6.21
CA LYS A 22 -11.81 19.05 5.81
C LYS A 22 -11.42 17.59 5.62
N PHE A 23 -10.25 17.15 6.09
CA PHE A 23 -10.03 15.70 6.24
C PHE A 23 -10.58 15.29 7.61
N ARG A 24 -11.85 14.87 7.63
CA ARG A 24 -12.37 14.05 8.73
C ARG A 24 -11.51 12.78 8.74
N VAL A 25 -10.44 12.77 9.52
CA VAL A 25 -9.58 11.59 9.69
C VAL A 25 -10.47 10.52 10.29
N VAL A 26 -10.97 9.63 9.44
CA VAL A 26 -11.75 8.48 9.88
C VAL A 26 -10.78 7.63 10.69
N LYS A 27 -11.00 7.55 12.00
CA LYS A 27 -10.06 6.99 12.99
C LYS A 27 -9.63 5.54 12.70
N ASN A 28 -10.27 4.89 11.73
CA ASN A 28 -10.06 3.49 11.32
C ASN A 28 -9.62 3.30 9.86
N MET A 29 -9.29 4.36 9.12
CA MET A 29 -8.89 4.26 7.71
C MET A 29 -7.52 3.57 7.57
N ARG A 30 -7.48 2.43 6.86
CA ARG A 30 -6.24 1.75 6.48
C ARG A 30 -6.00 1.85 4.97
N PHE A 31 -4.73 1.86 4.61
CA PHE A 31 -4.24 2.05 3.26
C PHE A 31 -3.40 0.84 2.87
N PHE A 32 -3.66 0.33 1.67
CA PHE A 32 -2.79 -0.64 1.02
C PHE A 32 -1.97 0.09 -0.04
N TYR A 33 -0.65 0.05 0.13
CA TYR A 33 0.29 0.72 -0.76
C TYR A 33 1.51 -0.13 -1.03
N VAL A 34 2.21 0.23 -2.10
CA VAL A 34 3.34 -0.51 -2.62
C VAL A 34 4.53 0.43 -2.79
N ASN A 35 5.66 0.02 -2.25
CA ASN A 35 6.94 0.64 -2.53
C ASN A 35 7.56 -0.01 -3.78
N LEU A 36 7.61 0.73 -4.87
CA LEU A 36 8.06 0.21 -6.17
C LEU A 36 9.57 -0.05 -6.20
N ASP A 37 10.37 0.72 -5.46
CA ASP A 37 11.83 0.53 -5.38
C ASP A 37 12.22 -0.78 -4.67
N ARG A 38 11.33 -1.31 -3.83
CA ARG A 38 11.56 -2.56 -3.08
C ARG A 38 10.95 -3.77 -3.77
N CYS A 39 10.11 -3.58 -4.78
CA CYS A 39 9.47 -4.70 -5.46
C CYS A 39 10.44 -5.33 -6.46
N VAL A 40 10.73 -6.61 -6.27
CA VAL A 40 11.66 -7.38 -7.13
C VAL A 40 10.95 -8.33 -8.09
N GLY A 41 9.62 -8.27 -8.17
CA GLY A 41 8.87 -9.14 -9.09
C GLY A 41 8.86 -10.62 -8.72
N CYS A 42 8.98 -11.00 -7.44
CA CYS A 42 9.02 -12.42 -7.05
C CYS A 42 7.67 -13.17 -7.16
N HIS A 43 6.57 -12.48 -7.48
CA HIS A 43 5.20 -13.01 -7.57
C HIS A 43 4.64 -13.73 -6.31
N ALA A 44 5.32 -13.68 -5.17
CA ALA A 44 4.88 -14.32 -3.92
C ALA A 44 3.51 -13.80 -3.43
N CYS A 45 3.18 -12.54 -3.74
CA CYS A 45 1.90 -11.95 -3.39
C CYS A 45 0.73 -12.54 -4.20
N GLU A 46 0.95 -12.94 -5.46
CA GLU A 46 -0.07 -13.58 -6.30
C GLU A 46 -0.41 -14.96 -5.75
N VAL A 47 0.61 -15.77 -5.46
CA VAL A 47 0.44 -17.13 -4.93
C VAL A 47 -0.22 -17.10 -3.56
N ALA A 48 0.24 -16.24 -2.66
CA ALA A 48 -0.34 -16.12 -1.32
C ALA A 48 -1.81 -15.65 -1.36
N CYS A 49 -2.13 -14.66 -2.20
CA CYS A 49 -3.50 -14.18 -2.33
C CYS A 49 -4.42 -15.25 -2.92
N ARG A 50 -3.93 -16.00 -3.91
CA ARG A 50 -4.63 -17.14 -4.51
C ARG A 50 -4.93 -18.21 -3.48
N GLN A 51 -3.92 -18.65 -2.74
CA GLN A 51 -4.05 -19.71 -1.75
C GLN A 51 -5.01 -19.32 -0.62
N GLU A 52 -4.88 -18.10 -0.09
CA GLU A 52 -5.73 -17.60 1.00
C GLU A 52 -7.21 -17.50 0.60
N ASN A 53 -7.49 -17.08 -0.64
CA ASN A 53 -8.85 -16.82 -1.11
C ASN A 53 -9.38 -17.91 -2.05
N SER A 54 -8.65 -19.03 -2.20
CA SER A 54 -8.99 -20.15 -3.10
C SER A 54 -9.35 -19.70 -4.54
N ILE A 55 -8.56 -18.77 -5.10
CA ILE A 55 -8.83 -18.16 -6.41
C ILE A 55 -8.48 -19.17 -7.54
N PRO A 56 -9.35 -19.39 -8.55
CA PRO A 56 -9.06 -20.29 -9.67
C PRO A 56 -7.97 -19.73 -10.60
N MET A 57 -7.20 -20.61 -11.26
CA MET A 57 -5.94 -20.28 -11.97
C MET A 57 -6.04 -19.19 -13.05
N ASP A 58 -7.21 -19.05 -13.66
CA ASP A 58 -7.55 -18.06 -14.69
C ASP A 58 -7.90 -16.67 -14.13
N GLU A 59 -7.95 -16.53 -12.80
CA GLU A 59 -8.26 -15.28 -12.11
C GLU A 59 -7.11 -14.83 -11.18
N TRP A 60 -7.04 -13.52 -10.95
CA TRP A 60 -6.12 -12.87 -10.00
C TRP A 60 -6.82 -11.70 -9.31
N TRP A 61 -6.61 -11.54 -8.02
CA TRP A 61 -7.04 -10.34 -7.27
C TRP A 61 -5.89 -9.33 -7.08
N ILE A 62 -4.66 -9.83 -7.08
CA ILE A 62 -3.42 -9.07 -7.18
C ILE A 62 -2.59 -9.66 -8.30
N LYS A 63 -2.00 -8.79 -9.14
CA LYS A 63 -1.16 -9.18 -10.27
C LYS A 63 0.06 -8.26 -10.35
N VAL A 64 1.25 -8.84 -10.44
CA VAL A 64 2.47 -8.07 -10.70
C VAL A 64 2.59 -7.86 -12.20
N LEU A 65 2.52 -6.59 -12.60
CA LEU A 65 2.76 -6.15 -13.96
C LEU A 65 4.22 -5.76 -14.12
N GLU A 66 4.82 -6.13 -15.24
CA GLU A 66 6.18 -5.76 -15.60
C GLU A 66 6.12 -4.59 -16.58
N THR A 67 6.80 -3.49 -16.26
CA THR A 67 6.95 -2.40 -17.22
C THR A 67 8.03 -2.75 -18.23
N LYS A 68 7.90 -2.21 -19.44
CA LYS A 68 8.99 -2.24 -20.40
C LYS A 68 10.18 -1.44 -19.86
N PRO A 69 11.43 -1.85 -20.16
CA PRO A 69 12.59 -1.03 -19.85
C PRO A 69 12.50 0.33 -20.54
N GLU A 70 12.60 1.39 -19.76
CA GLU A 70 12.59 2.77 -20.23
C GLU A 70 13.88 3.47 -19.79
N LYS A 71 14.37 4.40 -20.61
CA LYS A 71 15.55 5.21 -20.27
C LYS A 71 15.10 6.49 -19.57
N ILE A 72 15.51 6.64 -18.32
CA ILE A 72 15.36 7.89 -17.56
C ILE A 72 16.75 8.47 -17.36
N GLY A 73 17.09 9.47 -18.19
CA GLY A 73 18.46 9.99 -18.29
C GLY A 73 19.42 8.92 -18.81
N GLU A 74 20.52 8.69 -18.08
CA GLU A 74 21.52 7.66 -18.40
C GLU A 74 21.15 6.27 -17.88
N LYS A 75 20.12 6.15 -17.04
CA LYS A 75 19.73 4.88 -16.42
C LYS A 75 18.62 4.22 -17.23
N THR A 76 18.76 2.91 -17.44
CA THR A 76 17.65 2.07 -17.91
C THR A 76 16.95 1.52 -16.68
N VAL A 77 15.66 1.81 -16.56
CA VAL A 77 14.82 1.39 -15.44
C VAL A 77 13.67 0.54 -15.94
N PHE A 78 13.26 -0.41 -15.14
CA PHE A 78 12.02 -1.15 -15.29
C PHE A 78 11.47 -1.39 -13.89
N TYR A 79 10.15 -1.46 -13.78
CA TYR A 79 9.47 -1.61 -12.51
C TYR A 79 8.55 -2.81 -12.54
N PHE A 80 8.43 -3.42 -11.36
CA PHE A 80 7.39 -4.38 -11.06
C PHE A 80 6.28 -3.64 -10.32
N ILE A 81 5.08 -3.64 -10.89
CA ILE A 81 3.93 -2.93 -10.35
C ILE A 81 2.89 -3.99 -9.94
N PRO A 82 2.88 -4.42 -8.68
CA PRO A 82 1.73 -5.11 -8.11
C PRO A 82 0.50 -4.22 -8.25
N THR A 83 -0.55 -4.73 -8.88
CA THR A 83 -1.84 -4.07 -9.06
C THR A 83 -2.92 -4.95 -8.45
N VAL A 84 -3.95 -4.34 -7.90
CA VAL A 84 -5.12 -5.05 -7.36
C VAL A 84 -6.35 -4.67 -8.15
N ASN A 85 -7.28 -5.59 -8.32
CA ASN A 85 -8.55 -5.32 -9.00
C ASN A 85 -9.70 -5.00 -8.03
N GLU A 86 -10.90 -4.80 -8.56
CA GLU A 86 -12.09 -4.53 -7.75
C GLU A 86 -12.42 -5.67 -6.77
N LYS A 87 -12.16 -6.93 -7.17
CA LYS A 87 -12.49 -8.13 -6.37
C LYS A 87 -11.66 -8.27 -5.09
N CYS A 88 -10.47 -7.66 -5.03
CA CYS A 88 -9.64 -7.68 -3.84
C CYS A 88 -10.36 -7.05 -2.62
N THR A 89 -10.65 -7.85 -1.60
CA THR A 89 -11.34 -7.41 -0.37
C THR A 89 -10.40 -6.91 0.73
N LEU A 90 -9.11 -6.77 0.43
CA LEU A 90 -8.03 -6.52 1.41
C LEU A 90 -7.96 -7.58 2.51
N CYS A 91 -8.34 -8.83 2.21
CA CYS A 91 -8.38 -9.94 3.17
C CYS A 91 -9.14 -9.54 4.45
N LYS A 92 -10.37 -9.04 4.30
CA LYS A 92 -11.19 -8.54 5.41
C LYS A 92 -11.20 -9.50 6.62
N HIS A 93 -11.33 -10.80 6.36
CA HIS A 93 -11.31 -11.87 7.37
C HIS A 93 -10.01 -11.98 8.19
N LEU A 94 -8.88 -11.54 7.65
CA LEU A 94 -7.59 -11.43 8.36
C LEU A 94 -7.48 -10.07 9.05
N THR A 95 -7.82 -8.99 8.34
CA THR A 95 -7.62 -7.62 8.84
C THR A 95 -8.53 -7.28 10.02
N GLU A 96 -9.74 -7.85 10.10
CA GLU A 96 -10.63 -7.76 11.26
C GLU A 96 -10.02 -8.40 12.51
N LYS A 97 -9.15 -9.41 12.34
CA LYS A 97 -8.37 -10.05 13.40
C LYS A 97 -7.06 -9.31 13.68
N ASN A 98 -6.88 -8.11 13.13
CA ASN A 98 -5.64 -7.33 13.17
C ASN A 98 -4.42 -8.05 12.57
N LEU A 99 -4.64 -8.99 11.66
CA LEU A 99 -3.57 -9.62 10.88
C LEU A 99 -3.36 -8.90 9.55
N ASN A 100 -2.17 -9.05 8.99
CA ASN A 100 -1.86 -8.50 7.67
C ASN A 100 -2.58 -9.32 6.57
N PRO A 101 -2.97 -8.69 5.46
CA PRO A 101 -3.40 -9.40 4.26
C PRO A 101 -2.34 -10.42 3.81
N ALA A 102 -2.75 -11.55 3.23
CA ALA A 102 -1.84 -12.63 2.83
C ALA A 102 -0.71 -12.15 1.90
N CYS A 103 -1.02 -11.26 0.96
CA CYS A 103 -0.03 -10.67 0.05
C CYS A 103 1.01 -9.80 0.76
N VAL A 104 0.62 -9.08 1.82
CA VAL A 104 1.54 -8.25 2.63
C VAL A 104 2.43 -9.15 3.48
N ALA A 105 1.84 -10.16 4.12
CA ALA A 105 2.56 -11.12 4.95
C ALA A 105 3.59 -11.94 4.15
N SER A 106 3.31 -12.27 2.88
CA SER A 106 4.21 -13.07 2.05
C SER A 106 5.35 -12.28 1.39
N CYS A 107 5.34 -10.94 1.46
CA CYS A 107 6.30 -10.12 0.72
C CYS A 107 7.70 -10.14 1.37
N PRO A 108 8.72 -10.77 0.75
CA PRO A 108 10.03 -10.93 1.38
C PRO A 108 10.79 -9.60 1.52
N THR A 109 10.59 -8.67 0.57
CA THR A 109 11.26 -7.36 0.57
C THR A 109 10.50 -6.29 1.35
N LYS A 110 9.31 -6.62 1.88
CA LYS A 110 8.41 -5.66 2.55
C LYS A 110 8.09 -4.46 1.65
N ALA A 111 7.84 -4.74 0.36
CA ALA A 111 7.40 -3.76 -0.62
C ALA A 111 5.89 -3.45 -0.47
N LEU A 112 5.09 -4.43 -0.07
CA LEU A 112 3.66 -4.28 0.17
C LEU A 112 3.42 -3.93 1.63
N THR A 113 2.59 -2.92 1.90
CA THR A 113 2.23 -2.51 3.25
C THR A 113 0.73 -2.27 3.38
N TYR A 114 0.17 -2.66 4.52
CA TYR A 114 -1.19 -2.34 4.92
C TYR A 114 -1.15 -1.64 6.29
N SER A 115 -1.37 -0.33 6.31
CA SER A 115 -1.23 0.45 7.55
C SER A 115 -2.21 1.62 7.63
N ASN A 116 -2.25 2.28 8.78
CA ASN A 116 -3.05 3.49 8.97
C ASN A 116 -2.41 4.73 8.29
N LEU A 117 -3.16 5.83 8.32
CA LEU A 117 -2.73 7.12 7.78
C LEU A 117 -1.43 7.62 8.40
N THR A 118 -1.24 7.49 9.71
CA THR A 118 -0.05 8.00 10.41
C THR A 118 1.22 7.36 9.88
N GLN A 119 1.20 6.04 9.66
CA GLN A 119 2.35 5.32 9.12
C GLN A 119 2.58 5.66 7.65
N LEU A 120 1.50 5.75 6.85
CA LEU A 120 1.60 6.16 5.45
C LEU A 120 2.23 7.55 5.32
N THR A 121 1.78 8.51 6.12
CA THR A 121 2.33 9.86 6.10
C THR A 121 3.82 9.86 6.44
N LYS A 122 4.25 9.08 7.44
CA LYS A 122 5.68 8.93 7.76
C LYS A 122 6.48 8.38 6.57
N ASP A 123 5.99 7.33 5.94
CA ASP A 123 6.68 6.71 4.81
C ASP A 123 6.75 7.63 3.57
N ILE A 124 5.72 8.46 3.34
CA ILE A 124 5.72 9.50 2.30
C ILE A 124 6.72 10.61 2.64
N LEU A 125 6.78 11.06 3.89
CA LEU A 125 7.74 12.09 4.33
C LEU A 125 9.20 11.62 4.21
N GLU A 126 9.44 10.33 4.41
CA GLU A 126 10.74 9.69 4.16
C GLU A 126 11.07 9.57 2.65
N LYS A 127 10.24 10.15 1.77
CA LYS A 127 10.42 10.19 0.31
C LYS A 127 10.54 8.82 -0.34
N LYS A 128 9.92 7.79 0.23
CA LYS A 128 9.84 6.46 -0.40
C LYS A 128 8.89 6.54 -1.61
N PRO A 129 9.25 5.99 -2.78
CA PRO A 129 8.34 5.97 -3.93
C PRO A 129 7.23 4.96 -3.67
N ILE A 130 6.07 5.50 -3.33
CA ILE A 130 4.91 4.74 -2.89
C ILE A 130 3.76 4.97 -3.86
N SER A 131 3.12 3.88 -4.28
CA SER A 131 1.87 3.89 -5.02
C SER A 131 0.75 3.37 -4.14
N ILE A 132 -0.26 4.20 -3.88
CA ILE A 132 -1.46 3.81 -3.12
C ILE A 132 -2.41 3.12 -4.10
N LEU A 133 -2.78 1.88 -3.79
CA LEU A 133 -3.60 1.07 -4.70
C LEU A 133 -5.03 0.88 -4.21
N LYS A 134 -5.26 0.82 -2.89
CA LYS A 134 -6.60 0.64 -2.33
C LYS A 134 -6.72 1.19 -0.92
N ILE A 135 -7.92 1.67 -0.58
CA ILE A 135 -8.29 2.17 0.75
C ILE A 135 -9.33 1.22 1.34
N SER A 136 -9.17 0.84 2.61
CA SER A 136 -10.18 0.04 3.31
C SER A 136 -11.37 0.93 3.68
N GLN A 137 -12.53 0.69 3.08
CA GLN A 137 -13.79 1.33 3.45
C GLN A 137 -14.47 0.60 4.61
#